data_AF-A0A0H3GXT8-F1
#
_entry.id   AF-A0A0H3GXT8-F1
#
_cell.length_a   1.000
_cell.length_b   1.000
_cell.length_c   1.000
_cell.angle_alpha   90.00
_cell.angle_beta   90.00
_cell.angle_gamma   90.00
#
_symmetry.space_group_name_H-M   'P 1'
#
loop_
_entity.id
_entity.type
_entity.pdbx_description
1 polymer ?
#
loop_
_entity_poly.entity_id
_entity_poly.type
_entity_poly.pdbx_seq_one_letter_code
_entity_poly.pdbx_strand_id
1 'polypeptide(L)'
;MAKEKRAFWRKWVWKHLMAGITVLAMSSAAVGKDVVPDEARTRDMMRCQDYLQLDPRAWTPMVIWLMNDPFSLEPPEWTDFHEAELVLTPILTEICRQEPDVWLTSLRERLNSYQQVRSLN
;
A
#
# COMPACT_ATOMS: atom_id res chain seq x y z
N MET A 1 50.84 6.04 37.07
CA MET A 1 49.41 6.10 37.51
C MET A 1 48.38 6.12 36.36
N ALA A 2 48.56 6.85 35.25
CA ALA A 2 47.52 6.97 34.20
C ALA A 2 47.23 5.69 33.37
N LYS A 3 48.23 4.81 33.17
CA LYS A 3 48.03 3.52 32.46
C LYS A 3 47.18 2.53 33.26
N GLU A 4 47.32 2.51 34.58
CA GLU A 4 46.64 1.57 35.48
C GLU A 4 45.13 1.86 35.56
N LYS A 5 44.75 3.14 35.66
CA LYS A 5 43.34 3.56 35.61
C LYS A 5 42.63 3.13 34.33
N ARG A 6 43.32 3.19 33.18
CA ARG A 6 42.77 2.74 31.88
C ARG A 6 42.55 1.23 31.83
N ALA A 7 43.46 0.43 32.37
CA ALA A 7 43.29 -1.03 32.43
C ALA A 7 42.13 -1.44 33.34
N PHE A 8 41.98 -0.76 34.48
CA PHE A 8 40.86 -0.98 35.40
C PHE A 8 39.51 -0.63 34.76
N TRP A 9 39.43 0.49 34.06
CA TRP A 9 38.20 0.93 33.38
C TRP A 9 37.76 -0.04 32.28
N ARG A 10 38.69 -0.55 31.46
CA ARG A 10 38.37 -1.54 30.42
C ARG A 10 37.82 -2.85 31.01
N LYS A 11 38.39 -3.34 32.12
CA LYS A 11 37.89 -4.55 32.80
C LYS A 11 36.50 -4.33 33.41
N TRP A 12 36.24 -3.15 33.98
CA TRP A 12 34.96 -2.81 34.59
C TRP A 12 33.83 -2.71 33.55
N VAL A 13 34.09 -2.02 32.44
CA VAL A 13 33.15 -1.93 31.31
C VAL A 13 32.85 -3.31 30.72
N TRP A 14 33.87 -4.15 30.51
CA TRP A 14 33.69 -5.49 29.95
C TRP A 14 32.82 -6.40 30.84
N LYS A 15 32.96 -6.29 32.17
CA LYS A 15 32.21 -7.09 33.12
C LYS A 15 30.72 -6.72 33.16
N HIS A 16 30.40 -5.43 33.04
CA HIS A 16 29.00 -4.95 32.98
C HIS A 16 28.33 -5.23 31.64
N LEU A 17 29.08 -5.16 30.54
CA LEU A 17 28.55 -5.45 29.21
C LEU A 17 28.11 -6.93 29.07
N MET A 18 28.81 -7.85 29.73
CA MET A 18 28.46 -9.28 29.73
C MET A 18 27.35 -9.63 30.72
N ALA A 19 27.20 -8.89 31.83
CA ALA A 19 26.16 -9.16 32.82
C ALA A 19 24.75 -8.71 32.36
N GLY A 20 24.66 -7.74 31.44
CA GLY A 20 23.37 -7.24 30.93
C GLY A 20 22.68 -8.16 29.91
N ILE A 21 23.37 -9.20 29.40
CA ILE A 21 22.88 -10.00 28.26
C ILE A 21 22.00 -11.20 28.70
N THR A 22 21.88 -11.50 30.00
CA THR A 22 21.19 -12.72 30.48
C THR A 22 19.70 -12.61 30.85
N VAL A 23 18.95 -11.52 30.61
CA VAL A 23 17.63 -11.38 31.29
C VAL A 23 16.35 -11.33 30.44
N LEU A 24 16.36 -11.28 29.10
CA LEU A 24 15.08 -11.15 28.37
C LEU A 24 14.83 -12.25 27.34
N ALA A 25 14.63 -13.48 27.82
CA ALA A 25 14.18 -14.62 27.01
C ALA A 25 13.00 -15.34 27.68
N MET A 26 11.88 -14.65 27.92
CA MET A 26 10.62 -15.30 28.27
C MET A 26 9.40 -14.56 27.70
N SER A 27 8.62 -15.32 26.91
CA SER A 27 7.17 -15.21 26.73
C SER A 27 6.60 -14.11 25.83
N SER A 28 6.39 -14.48 24.56
CA SER A 28 5.23 -14.02 23.79
C SER A 28 4.76 -15.16 22.87
N ALA A 29 4.01 -16.10 23.43
CA ALA A 29 3.27 -17.11 22.66
C ALA A 29 2.11 -16.42 21.94
N ALA A 30 2.09 -16.59 20.63
CA ALA A 30 1.29 -15.87 19.66
C ALA A 30 -0.22 -16.08 19.84
N VAL A 31 -0.97 -14.98 19.93
CA VAL A 31 -2.35 -14.95 19.44
C VAL A 31 -2.27 -15.07 17.93
N GLY A 32 -2.51 -16.28 17.43
CA GLY A 32 -2.74 -16.54 16.03
C GLY A 32 -4.08 -15.94 15.64
N LYS A 33 -4.08 -14.67 15.21
CA LYS A 33 -5.09 -14.23 14.25
C LYS A 33 -4.70 -14.85 12.93
N ASP A 34 -5.64 -15.59 12.33
CA ASP A 34 -5.56 -16.05 10.96
C ASP A 34 -5.16 -14.87 10.06
N VAL A 35 -3.88 -14.82 9.72
CA VAL A 35 -3.37 -13.92 8.70
C VAL A 35 -3.83 -14.54 7.39
N VAL A 36 -5.04 -14.19 6.95
CA VAL A 36 -5.32 -14.19 5.51
C VAL A 36 -4.15 -13.43 4.88
N PRO A 37 -3.40 -14.02 3.93
CA PRO A 37 -2.17 -13.43 3.42
C PRO A 37 -2.42 -11.97 3.07
N ASP A 38 -1.61 -11.08 3.66
CA ASP A 38 -1.70 -9.64 3.49
C ASP A 38 -1.79 -9.26 2.00
N GLU A 39 -1.11 -10.02 1.14
CA GLU A 39 -1.13 -9.92 -0.32
C GLU A 39 -2.55 -10.01 -0.93
N ALA A 40 -3.39 -10.94 -0.48
CA ALA A 40 -4.73 -11.13 -1.04
C ALA A 40 -5.67 -9.98 -0.66
N ARG A 41 -5.57 -9.48 0.58
CA ARG A 41 -6.35 -8.31 1.03
C ARG A 41 -5.86 -7.02 0.38
N THR A 42 -4.57 -6.95 0.08
CA THR A 42 -3.97 -5.75 -0.54
C THR A 42 -4.32 -5.65 -2.02
N ARG A 43 -4.58 -6.75 -2.75
CA ARG A 43 -5.03 -6.67 -4.15
C ARG A 43 -6.43 -6.06 -4.29
N ASP A 44 -7.30 -6.36 -3.34
CA ASP A 44 -8.68 -5.89 -3.29
C ASP A 44 -8.77 -4.63 -2.42
N MET A 45 -8.10 -3.54 -2.84
CA MET A 45 -7.92 -2.36 -1.99
C MET A 45 -9.23 -1.65 -1.61
N MET A 46 -10.20 -1.58 -2.53
CA MET A 46 -11.37 -0.73 -2.37
C MET A 46 -12.55 -1.20 -3.24
N ARG A 47 -13.77 -1.20 -2.69
CA ARG A 47 -14.99 -1.43 -3.46
C ARG A 47 -15.49 -0.14 -4.11
N CYS A 48 -16.33 -0.27 -5.12
CA CYS A 48 -17.05 0.85 -5.71
C CYS A 48 -17.83 1.67 -4.66
N GLN A 49 -18.41 1.02 -3.66
CA GLN A 49 -19.09 1.69 -2.55
C GLN A 49 -18.13 2.59 -1.74
N ASP A 50 -16.90 2.16 -1.50
CA ASP A 50 -15.91 2.94 -0.77
C ASP A 50 -15.41 4.12 -1.61
N TYR A 51 -15.21 3.90 -2.92
CA TYR A 51 -14.87 4.95 -3.88
C TYR A 51 -15.91 6.08 -3.91
N LEU A 52 -17.19 5.72 -3.95
CA LEU A 52 -18.30 6.68 -3.95
C LEU A 52 -18.42 7.47 -2.64
N GLN A 53 -17.86 6.96 -1.54
CA GLN A 53 -17.82 7.63 -0.23
C GLN A 53 -16.61 8.56 -0.07
N LEU A 54 -15.63 8.52 -0.98
CA LEU A 54 -14.52 9.47 -0.97
C LEU A 54 -14.99 10.90 -1.25
N ASP A 55 -14.17 11.87 -0.85
CA ASP A 55 -14.31 13.24 -1.34
C ASP A 55 -14.25 13.22 -2.87
N PRO A 56 -15.19 13.85 -3.60
CA PRO A 56 -15.18 13.88 -5.06
C PRO A 56 -13.87 14.39 -5.67
N ARG A 57 -13.10 15.22 -4.94
CA ARG A 57 -11.77 15.69 -5.37
C ARG A 57 -10.72 14.57 -5.42
N ALA A 58 -10.97 13.45 -4.73
CA ALA A 58 -10.10 12.28 -4.74
C ALA A 58 -10.43 11.28 -5.86
N TRP A 59 -11.56 11.43 -6.55
CA TRP A 59 -11.99 10.50 -7.59
C TRP A 59 -11.00 10.41 -8.75
N THR A 60 -10.61 11.54 -9.34
CA THR A 60 -9.65 11.57 -10.46
C THR A 60 -8.28 10.98 -10.08
N PRO A 61 -7.65 11.36 -8.95
CA PRO A 61 -6.45 10.68 -8.46
C PRO A 61 -6.61 9.17 -8.29
N MET A 62 -7.76 8.70 -7.78
CA MET A 62 -8.04 7.28 -7.63
C MET A 62 -8.14 6.55 -8.97
N VAL A 63 -8.71 7.20 -9.99
CA VAL A 63 -8.76 6.65 -11.35
C VAL A 63 -7.36 6.55 -11.94
N ILE A 64 -6.54 7.60 -11.85
CA ILE A 64 -5.14 7.58 -12.34
C ILE A 64 -4.35 6.46 -11.65
N TRP A 65 -4.49 6.33 -10.34
CA TRP A 65 -3.85 5.29 -9.56
C TRP A 65 -4.34 3.88 -9.97
N LEU A 66 -5.64 3.71 -10.21
CA LEU A 66 -6.23 2.45 -10.67
C LEU A 66 -5.70 2.05 -12.05
N MET A 67 -5.57 3.00 -12.98
CA MET A 67 -5.16 2.77 -14.36
C MET A 67 -3.67 2.44 -14.50
N ASN A 68 -2.82 3.02 -13.66
CA ASN A 68 -1.37 2.79 -13.68
C ASN A 68 -0.89 1.50 -13.00
N ASP A 69 -1.80 0.53 -12.79
CA ASP A 69 -1.57 -0.68 -11.99
C ASP A 69 -0.76 -0.46 -10.69
N PRO A 70 -1.42 -0.32 -9.54
CA PRO A 70 -0.73 -0.05 -8.29
C PRO A 70 0.15 -1.21 -7.79
N PHE A 71 0.13 -2.35 -8.47
CA PHE A 71 0.99 -3.51 -8.17
C PHE A 71 2.08 -3.74 -9.22
N SER A 72 2.05 -3.02 -10.34
CA SER A 72 3.09 -3.14 -11.36
C SER A 72 4.32 -2.35 -10.95
N LEU A 73 5.50 -2.92 -11.21
CA LEU A 73 6.78 -2.21 -11.12
C LEU A 73 7.10 -1.47 -12.43
N GLU A 74 6.26 -1.64 -13.45
CA GLU A 74 6.41 -0.94 -14.72
C GLU A 74 6.14 0.56 -14.54
N PRO A 75 6.83 1.43 -15.30
CA PRO A 75 6.54 2.85 -15.25
C PRO A 75 5.07 3.09 -15.58
N PRO A 76 4.42 4.07 -14.93
CA PRO A 76 3.02 4.40 -15.21
C PRO A 76 2.88 4.71 -16.70
N GLU A 77 2.11 3.91 -17.41
CA GLU A 77 1.83 4.11 -18.84
C GLU A 77 1.01 5.39 -19.06
N TRP A 78 0.26 5.83 -18.04
CA TRP A 78 -0.78 6.83 -18.21
C TRP A 78 -0.70 7.98 -17.19
N THR A 79 -0.62 9.21 -17.68
CA THR A 79 -0.44 10.40 -16.82
C THR A 79 -1.33 11.57 -17.20
N ASP A 80 -2.28 11.40 -18.13
CA ASP A 80 -3.16 12.49 -18.55
C ASP A 80 -4.28 12.72 -17.53
N PHE A 81 -4.04 13.67 -16.63
CA PHE A 81 -5.03 14.08 -15.64
C PHE A 81 -6.31 14.62 -16.28
N HIS A 82 -6.21 15.31 -17.41
CA HIS A 82 -7.37 15.91 -18.06
C HIS A 82 -8.27 14.82 -18.67
N GLU A 83 -7.67 13.79 -19.26
CA GLU A 83 -8.40 12.63 -19.73
C GLU A 83 -9.04 11.84 -18.58
N ALA A 84 -8.32 11.69 -17.46
CA ALA A 84 -8.85 11.08 -16.25
C ALA A 84 -10.10 11.77 -15.78
N GLU A 85 -10.04 13.10 -15.67
CA GLU A 85 -11.11 13.91 -15.13
C GLU A 85 -12.34 13.89 -16.04
N LEU A 86 -12.15 14.06 -17.35
CA LEU A 86 -13.25 14.26 -18.28
C LEU A 86 -13.89 12.97 -18.82
N VAL A 87 -13.16 11.86 -18.83
CA VAL A 87 -13.63 10.62 -19.47
C VAL A 87 -13.70 9.48 -18.48
N LEU A 88 -12.58 9.08 -17.89
CA LEU A 88 -12.55 7.86 -17.08
C LEU A 88 -13.23 8.02 -15.73
N THR A 89 -13.11 9.19 -15.09
CA THR A 89 -13.75 9.48 -13.81
C THR A 89 -15.29 9.40 -13.88
N PRO A 90 -15.97 10.06 -14.84
CA PRO A 90 -17.42 9.92 -14.95
C PRO A 90 -17.83 8.49 -15.32
N ILE A 91 -17.08 7.80 -16.17
CA ILE A 91 -17.36 6.39 -16.52
C ILE A 91 -17.26 5.49 -15.29
N LEU A 92 -16.16 5.55 -14.54
CA LEU A 92 -15.98 4.74 -13.32
C LEU A 92 -17.05 5.08 -12.28
N THR A 93 -17.34 6.36 -12.09
CA THR A 93 -18.38 6.81 -11.14
C THR A 93 -19.75 6.25 -11.50
N GLU A 94 -20.10 6.22 -12.78
CA GLU A 94 -21.36 5.66 -13.23
C GLU A 94 -21.41 4.14 -13.06
N ILE A 95 -20.34 3.42 -13.45
CA ILE A 95 -20.23 1.98 -13.21
C ILE A 95 -20.37 1.68 -11.72
N CYS A 96 -19.68 2.42 -10.84
CA CYS A 96 -19.74 2.19 -9.41
C CYS A 96 -21.10 2.50 -8.78
N ARG A 97 -21.90 3.40 -9.35
CA ARG A 97 -23.29 3.63 -8.91
C ARG A 97 -24.19 2.44 -9.25
N GLN A 98 -23.95 1.80 -10.39
CA GLN A 98 -24.72 0.64 -10.84
C GLN A 98 -24.28 -0.65 -10.14
N GLU A 99 -22.98 -0.78 -9.86
CA GLU A 99 -22.33 -1.98 -9.34
C GLU A 99 -21.54 -1.66 -8.05
N PRO A 100 -22.20 -1.24 -6.93
CA PRO A 100 -21.50 -0.74 -5.74
C PRO A 100 -20.64 -1.80 -5.03
N ASP A 101 -21.00 -3.08 -5.15
CA ASP A 101 -20.30 -4.18 -4.49
C ASP A 101 -19.04 -4.65 -5.24
N VAL A 102 -18.77 -4.13 -6.44
CA VAL A 102 -17.64 -4.57 -7.26
C VAL A 102 -16.31 -3.96 -6.78
N TRP A 103 -15.23 -4.73 -6.89
CA TRP A 103 -13.87 -4.26 -6.59
C TRP A 103 -13.34 -3.36 -7.70
N LEU A 104 -12.76 -2.21 -7.35
CA LEU A 104 -12.24 -1.26 -8.35
C LEU A 104 -11.20 -1.89 -9.30
N THR A 105 -10.31 -2.73 -8.76
CA THR A 105 -9.27 -3.42 -9.55
C THR A 105 -9.85 -4.33 -10.63
N SER A 106 -11.03 -4.92 -10.39
CA SER A 106 -11.72 -5.74 -11.40
C SER A 106 -12.31 -4.91 -12.55
N LEU A 107 -12.47 -3.59 -12.36
CA LEU A 107 -12.96 -2.68 -13.39
C LEU A 107 -11.85 -2.12 -14.29
N ARG A 108 -10.56 -2.36 -13.97
CA ARG A 108 -9.44 -1.84 -14.77
C ARG A 108 -9.53 -2.27 -16.23
N GLU A 109 -9.73 -3.55 -16.50
CA GLU A 109 -9.81 -4.07 -17.87
C GLU A 109 -10.97 -3.41 -18.65
N ARG A 110 -12.10 -3.20 -17.98
CA ARG A 110 -13.25 -2.47 -18.55
C ARG A 110 -12.86 -1.03 -18.88
N LEU A 111 -12.16 -0.33 -17.97
CA LEU A 111 -11.68 1.04 -18.21
C LEU A 111 -10.63 1.14 -19.33
N ASN A 112 -9.70 0.20 -19.40
CA ASN A 112 -8.70 0.10 -20.48
C ASN A 112 -9.37 -0.01 -21.86
N SER A 113 -10.50 -0.72 -21.96
CA SER A 113 -11.20 -0.84 -23.25
C SER A 113 -11.78 0.49 -23.75
N TYR A 114 -12.24 1.37 -22.85
CA TYR A 114 -12.71 2.71 -23.23
C TYR A 114 -11.58 3.60 -23.74
N GLN A 115 -10.36 3.44 -23.21
CA GLN A 115 -9.17 4.14 -23.70
C GLN A 115 -8.80 3.69 -25.12
N GLN A 116 -8.79 2.37 -25.37
CA GLN A 116 -8.45 1.82 -26.69
C GLN A 116 -9.45 2.23 -27.77
N VAL A 117 -10.75 2.27 -27.46
CA VAL A 117 -11.76 2.74 -28.41
C VAL A 117 -11.56 4.22 -28.75
N ARG A 118 -11.08 5.03 -27.80
CA ARG A 118 -10.82 6.45 -28.03
C ARG A 118 -9.55 6.69 -28.83
N SER A 119 -8.46 5.96 -28.58
CA SER A 119 -7.21 6.12 -29.34
C SER A 119 -7.34 5.75 -30.83
N LEU A 120 -8.40 5.00 -31.18
CA LEU A 120 -8.74 4.64 -32.55
C LEU A 120 -9.66 5.66 -33.27
N ASN A 121 -10.24 6.63 -32.57
CA ASN A 121 -11.14 7.65 -33.11
C ASN A 121 -10.47 9.03 -33.15
#